data_AF-A0A819CK43-F1
#
_entry.id   AF-A0A819CK43-F1
#
_cell.length_a   1.000
_cell.length_b   1.000
_cell.length_c   1.000
_cell.angle_alpha   90.00
_cell.angle_beta   90.00
_cell.angle_gamma   90.00
#
_symmetry.space_group_name_H-M   'P 1'
#
loop_
_entity.id
_entity.type
_entity.pdbx_description
1 polymer ?
#
loop_
_entity_poly.entity_id
_entity_poly.type
_entity_poly.pdbx_seq_one_letter_code
_entity_poly.pdbx_strand_id
1 'polypeptide(L)'
;MKLLLGFFATPPNINLTNDDKCLQIDIPGADLTVGNKKANMLHLENIVKTYNSKFDHALVMSDLNPSDRQNYRSCEKVSSDEVLAILESNDDTYATFLYIKLLRYIIDAFINKATSIRDRLYFAWTIVFVCRLWKAWLNLEFKSSTQKSRDNYFITKPAYYSVEINAHILLYLILLVHEGSLPSESLQIPLFSNQSRESIFRSSRSLTGTQSTMVNFTVKGKFSEKIP
;
A
#
# COMPACT_ATOMS: atom_id res chain seq x y z
N MET A 1 8.84 -13.25 -21.86
CA MET A 1 8.96 -11.94 -21.20
C MET A 1 8.03 -11.94 -19.98
N LYS A 2 8.55 -12.30 -18.80
CA LYS A 2 7.77 -12.38 -17.55
C LYS A 2 7.66 -10.96 -16.99
N LEU A 3 6.52 -10.30 -17.21
CA LEU A 3 6.24 -8.99 -16.64
C LEU A 3 6.20 -9.09 -15.10
N LEU A 4 7.11 -8.34 -14.46
CA LEU A 4 7.25 -8.13 -13.02
C LEU A 4 6.06 -7.31 -12.49
N LEU A 5 4.90 -7.95 -12.30
CA LEU A 5 3.71 -7.35 -11.68
C LEU A 5 3.63 -7.65 -10.15
N GLY A 6 4.74 -8.04 -9.53
CA GLY A 6 4.78 -8.52 -8.15
C GLY A 6 4.91 -7.44 -7.06
N PHE A 7 5.04 -6.17 -7.40
CA PHE A 7 5.47 -5.15 -6.43
C PHE A 7 4.35 -4.44 -5.64
N PHE A 8 3.07 -4.76 -5.92
CA PHE A 8 1.95 -4.56 -4.97
C PHE A 8 1.23 -5.88 -4.70
N ALA A 9 2.00 -6.95 -4.48
CA ALA A 9 1.50 -8.21 -3.94
C ALA A 9 0.80 -8.02 -2.58
N THR A 10 1.17 -6.97 -1.86
CA THR A 10 0.59 -6.47 -0.62
C THR A 10 0.59 -4.95 -0.70
N PRO A 11 -0.43 -4.25 -0.18
CA PRO A 11 -0.28 -2.83 0.11
C PRO A 11 0.96 -2.63 0.99
N PRO A 12 1.65 -1.48 0.92
CA PRO A 12 2.85 -1.28 1.72
C PRO A 12 2.53 -1.56 3.19
N ASN A 13 3.36 -2.42 3.81
CA ASN A 13 3.06 -2.99 5.12
C ASN A 13 3.32 -1.95 6.20
N ILE A 14 2.39 -1.83 7.16
CA ILE A 14 2.57 -1.01 8.36
C ILE A 14 3.39 -1.83 9.36
N ASN A 15 4.60 -1.39 9.66
CA ASN A 15 5.48 -1.94 10.67
C ASN A 15 5.57 -0.97 11.86
N LEU A 16 5.77 -1.49 13.06
CA LEU A 16 6.22 -0.71 14.22
C LEU A 16 7.16 -1.60 15.04
N THR A 17 8.10 -0.95 15.69
CA THR A 17 8.98 -1.55 16.69
C THR A 17 8.85 -0.76 17.97
N ASN A 18 9.01 -1.43 19.11
CA ASN A 18 8.79 -0.87 20.45
C ASN A 18 9.73 0.29 20.83
N ASP A 19 10.76 0.56 20.04
CA ASP A 19 11.85 1.45 20.47
C ASP A 19 11.83 2.87 19.92
N ASP A 20 10.91 3.25 19.03
CA ASP A 20 10.56 4.68 18.84
C ASP A 20 9.34 4.84 17.94
N LYS A 21 8.42 5.68 18.40
CA LYS A 21 7.06 5.89 17.90
C LYS A 21 7.04 6.61 16.55
N CYS A 22 7.41 5.93 15.46
CA CYS A 22 7.33 6.44 14.07
C CYS A 22 6.46 5.52 13.20
N LEU A 23 5.76 6.08 12.20
CA LEU A 23 5.03 5.30 11.18
C LEU A 23 6.04 4.64 10.24
N GLN A 24 6.23 3.32 10.33
CA GLN A 24 7.21 2.62 9.51
C GLN A 24 6.49 1.86 8.37
N ILE A 25 6.36 2.45 7.17
CA ILE A 25 6.23 1.60 5.97
C ILE A 25 7.63 1.11 5.62
N ASP A 26 7.81 -0.21 5.73
CA ASP A 26 8.91 -1.01 5.19
C ASP A 26 10.37 -0.72 5.66
N ILE A 27 10.64 0.22 6.59
CA ILE A 27 11.96 0.34 7.26
C ILE A 27 11.80 0.50 8.79
N PRO A 28 12.37 -0.41 9.61
CA PRO A 28 12.58 -0.17 11.03
C PRO A 28 13.45 1.07 11.24
N GLY A 29 12.94 2.10 11.93
CA GLY A 29 13.71 3.32 12.28
C GLY A 29 13.72 4.45 11.24
N ALA A 30 12.78 4.49 10.30
CA ALA A 30 12.62 5.62 9.38
C ALA A 30 11.86 6.79 10.04
N ASP A 31 12.45 7.98 9.97
CA ASP A 31 11.90 9.25 10.46
C ASP A 31 11.21 9.97 9.28
N LEU A 32 10.08 9.45 8.81
CA LEU A 32 9.41 10.03 7.65
C LEU A 32 9.02 11.50 7.89
N THR A 33 9.53 12.41 7.07
CA THR A 33 9.29 13.86 7.21
C THR A 33 8.72 14.43 5.94
N VAL A 34 7.76 15.35 6.08
CA VAL A 34 7.23 16.15 4.98
C VAL A 34 7.31 17.61 5.41
N GLY A 35 8.21 18.38 4.79
CA GLY A 35 8.54 19.70 5.29
C GLY A 35 9.13 19.62 6.70
N ASN A 36 8.67 20.48 7.61
CA ASN A 36 9.10 20.47 9.01
C ASN A 36 8.30 19.51 9.91
N LYS A 37 7.35 18.74 9.36
CA LYS A 37 6.49 17.82 10.13
C LYS A 37 6.96 16.37 9.99
N LYS A 38 6.79 15.58 11.06
CA LYS A 38 7.11 14.14 11.12
C LYS A 38 5.84 13.31 11.08
N ALA A 39 5.84 12.23 10.29
CA ALA A 39 4.76 11.25 10.31
C ALA A 39 4.90 10.34 11.54
N ASN A 40 3.88 10.32 12.38
CA ASN A 40 3.90 9.62 13.67
C ASN A 40 2.66 8.74 13.88
N MET A 41 2.86 7.54 14.44
CA MET A 41 1.79 6.58 14.75
C MET A 41 0.93 7.06 15.92
N LEU A 42 1.51 7.84 16.82
CA LEU A 42 0.80 8.50 17.91
C LEU A 42 -0.37 9.35 17.39
N HIS A 43 -0.25 9.92 16.19
CA HIS A 43 -1.36 10.65 15.58
C HIS A 43 -2.57 9.74 15.38
N LEU A 44 -2.38 8.50 14.93
CA LEU A 44 -3.46 7.51 14.78
C LEU A 44 -3.92 6.95 16.13
N GLU A 45 -3.01 6.69 17.07
CA GLU A 45 -3.41 6.27 18.41
C GLU A 45 -4.25 7.33 19.12
N ASN A 46 -3.92 8.60 18.94
CA ASN A 46 -4.67 9.71 19.50
C ASN A 46 -6.06 9.78 18.88
N ILE A 47 -6.23 9.45 17.60
CA ILE A 47 -7.56 9.34 16.99
C ILE A 47 -8.39 8.30 17.74
N VAL A 48 -7.84 7.09 17.90
CA VAL A 48 -8.54 5.98 18.58
C VAL A 48 -8.86 6.29 20.06
N LYS A 49 -8.01 7.06 20.74
CA LYS A 49 -8.16 7.38 22.17
C LYS A 49 -9.03 8.61 22.43
N THR A 50 -9.02 9.60 21.54
CA THR A 50 -9.64 10.92 21.78
C THR A 50 -11.05 11.00 21.19
N TYR A 51 -11.27 10.36 20.04
CA TYR A 51 -12.58 10.36 19.40
C TYR A 51 -13.39 9.19 19.96
N ASN A 52 -14.36 9.50 20.83
CA ASN A 52 -15.10 8.52 21.63
C ASN A 52 -16.08 7.65 20.83
N SER A 53 -16.25 7.91 19.53
CA SER A 53 -17.19 7.22 18.68
C SER A 53 -16.44 6.34 17.69
N LYS A 54 -16.40 5.03 17.97
CA LYS A 54 -16.04 4.01 16.95
C LYS A 54 -16.90 4.12 15.69
N PHE A 55 -18.06 4.77 15.78
CA PHE A 55 -18.96 5.00 14.66
C PHE A 55 -18.46 6.10 13.72
N ASP A 56 -17.56 6.98 14.18
CA ASP A 56 -17.10 8.11 13.37
C ASP A 56 -15.90 7.73 12.49
N HIS A 57 -15.03 6.82 12.94
CA HIS A 57 -13.78 6.51 12.23
C HIS A 57 -13.45 5.00 12.13
N ALA A 58 -14.24 4.11 12.74
CA ALA A 58 -14.13 2.63 12.71
C ALA A 58 -12.79 1.99 13.16
N LEU A 59 -11.74 2.77 13.42
CA LEU A 59 -10.45 2.29 13.91
C LEU A 59 -10.51 1.79 15.35
N VAL A 60 -9.80 0.68 15.59
CA VAL A 60 -9.49 0.17 16.93
C VAL A 60 -7.98 -0.04 17.10
N MET A 61 -7.50 -0.11 18.34
CA MET A 61 -6.05 -0.27 18.61
C MET A 61 -5.43 -1.51 17.96
N SER A 62 -6.20 -2.59 17.74
CA SER A 62 -5.72 -3.77 17.03
C SER A 62 -5.46 -3.51 15.54
N ASP A 63 -6.15 -2.54 14.93
CA ASP A 63 -5.89 -2.12 13.55
C ASP A 63 -4.53 -1.39 13.43
N LEU A 64 -4.02 -0.89 14.56
CA LEU A 64 -2.72 -0.22 14.67
C LEU A 64 -1.60 -1.18 15.13
N ASN A 65 -1.86 -2.48 15.17
CA ASN A 65 -0.89 -3.47 15.66
C ASN A 65 0.26 -3.67 14.65
N PRO A 66 1.52 -3.40 15.05
CA PRO A 66 2.67 -3.56 14.16
C PRO A 66 3.06 -4.96 13.78
N SER A 67 2.72 -5.91 14.66
CA SER A 67 3.10 -7.29 14.47
C SER A 67 2.30 -7.92 13.33
N ASP A 68 1.13 -7.36 13.02
CA ASP A 68 0.21 -7.85 11.99
C ASP A 68 0.40 -7.09 10.67
N ARG A 69 1.57 -7.30 10.07
CA ARG A 69 2.03 -6.57 8.87
C ARG A 69 1.25 -6.90 7.60
N GLN A 70 0.51 -8.00 7.57
CA GLN A 70 -0.20 -8.50 6.38
C GLN A 70 -1.71 -8.18 6.42
N ASN A 71 -2.17 -7.42 7.41
CA ASN A 71 -3.58 -7.13 7.58
C ASN A 71 -4.06 -6.00 6.66
N TYR A 72 -4.45 -6.40 5.45
CA TYR A 72 -5.00 -5.46 4.47
C TYR A 72 -6.25 -4.72 5.00
N ARG A 73 -7.09 -5.38 5.80
CA ARG A 73 -8.30 -4.76 6.35
C ARG A 73 -7.98 -3.61 7.29
N SER A 74 -6.94 -3.75 8.12
CA SER A 74 -6.45 -2.65 8.96
C SER A 74 -5.94 -1.48 8.12
N CYS A 75 -5.17 -1.78 7.06
CA CYS A 75 -4.68 -0.77 6.12
C CYS A 75 -5.83 0.01 5.45
N GLU A 76 -6.89 -0.68 5.01
CA GLU A 76 -8.08 -0.06 4.43
C GLU A 76 -8.81 0.87 5.42
N LYS A 77 -8.96 0.45 6.68
CA LYS A 77 -9.57 1.30 7.72
C LYS A 77 -8.71 2.51 8.07
N VAL A 78 -7.40 2.35 8.20
CA VAL A 78 -6.46 3.44 8.50
C VAL A 78 -6.47 4.49 7.39
N SER A 79 -6.67 4.07 6.16
CA SER A 79 -6.75 4.95 4.98
C SER A 79 -8.18 5.36 4.59
N SER A 80 -9.14 5.20 5.51
CA SER A 80 -10.52 5.64 5.30
C SER A 80 -10.63 7.16 5.21
N ASP A 81 -11.68 7.63 4.53
CA ASP A 81 -11.89 9.07 4.29
C ASP A 81 -12.17 9.81 5.60
N GLU A 82 -12.82 9.14 6.57
CA GLU A 82 -13.08 9.68 7.92
C GLU A 82 -11.78 9.92 8.69
N VAL A 83 -10.86 8.95 8.67
CA VAL A 83 -9.54 9.09 9.32
C VAL A 83 -8.71 10.17 8.66
N LEU A 84 -8.74 10.23 7.33
CA LEU A 84 -8.05 11.28 6.57
C LEU A 84 -8.60 12.67 6.88
N ALA A 85 -9.91 12.84 7.00
CA ALA A 85 -10.54 14.11 7.36
C ALA A 85 -10.11 14.59 8.76
N ILE A 86 -10.01 13.66 9.73
CA ILE A 86 -9.53 14.00 11.08
C ILE A 86 -8.06 14.45 11.03
N LEU A 87 -7.20 13.74 10.28
CA LEU A 87 -5.78 14.09 10.16
C LEU A 87 -5.54 15.38 9.37
N GLU A 88 -6.40 15.71 8.41
CA GLU A 88 -6.33 16.95 7.64
C GLU A 88 -6.70 18.18 8.49
N SER A 89 -7.59 18.00 9.46
CA SER A 89 -8.04 19.08 10.35
C SER A 89 -6.97 19.63 11.29
N ASN A 90 -5.85 18.91 11.46
CA ASN A 90 -4.76 19.28 12.37
C ASN A 90 -3.42 19.38 11.61
N ASP A 91 -2.82 20.57 11.62
CA ASP A 91 -1.54 20.86 10.96
C ASP A 91 -0.38 20.01 11.48
N ASP A 92 -0.37 19.64 12.76
CA ASP A 92 0.67 18.79 13.34
C ASP A 92 0.64 17.37 12.78
N THR A 93 -0.53 16.92 12.31
CA THR A 93 -0.70 15.60 11.72
C THR A 93 -0.51 15.57 10.20
N TYR A 94 -0.15 16.70 9.57
CA TYR A 94 -0.08 16.83 8.11
C TYR A 94 0.85 15.81 7.43
N ALA A 95 2.04 15.54 8.00
CA ALA A 95 2.94 14.54 7.42
C ALA A 95 2.33 13.12 7.48
N THR A 96 1.62 12.79 8.57
CA THR A 96 0.87 11.53 8.68
C THR A 96 -0.30 11.49 7.69
N PHE A 97 -1.05 12.59 7.58
CA PHE A 97 -2.14 12.73 6.60
C PHE A 97 -1.66 12.45 5.19
N LEU A 98 -0.63 13.18 4.73
CA LEU A 98 -0.14 13.08 3.35
C LEU A 98 0.27 11.64 3.04
N TYR A 99 0.97 11.01 3.98
CA TYR A 99 1.42 9.65 3.83
C TYR A 99 0.28 8.64 3.69
N ILE A 100 -0.73 8.71 4.56
CA ILE A 100 -1.91 7.86 4.51
C ILE A 100 -2.74 8.17 3.26
N LYS A 101 -2.77 9.43 2.81
CA LYS A 101 -3.44 9.83 1.58
C LYS A 101 -2.77 9.21 0.34
N LEU A 102 -1.44 9.17 0.29
CA LEU A 102 -0.71 8.46 -0.77
C LEU A 102 -1.02 6.96 -0.76
N LEU A 103 -1.11 6.34 0.42
CA LEU A 103 -1.53 4.95 0.57
C LEU A 103 -2.97 4.73 0.04
N ARG A 104 -3.89 5.63 0.38
CA ARG A 104 -5.27 5.59 -0.15
C ARG A 104 -5.28 5.67 -1.67
N TYR A 105 -4.50 6.57 -2.27
CA TYR A 105 -4.37 6.66 -3.73
C TYR A 105 -3.80 5.39 -4.37
N ILE A 106 -2.90 4.65 -3.70
CA ILE A 106 -2.42 3.35 -4.19
C ILE A 106 -3.59 2.36 -4.23
N ILE A 107 -4.38 2.30 -3.16
CA ILE A 107 -5.57 1.44 -3.08
C ILE A 107 -6.55 1.80 -4.18
N ASP A 108 -6.87 3.08 -4.36
CA ASP A 108 -7.83 3.53 -5.36
C ASP A 108 -7.33 3.29 -6.79
N ALA A 109 -6.03 3.50 -7.05
CA ALA A 109 -5.44 3.27 -8.37
C ALA A 109 -5.41 1.78 -8.77
N PHE A 110 -5.03 0.89 -7.85
CA PHE A 110 -4.66 -0.48 -8.24
C PHE A 110 -5.52 -1.59 -7.65
N ILE A 111 -6.31 -1.31 -6.61
CA ILE A 111 -7.03 -2.35 -5.85
C ILE A 111 -8.54 -2.14 -5.91
N ASN A 112 -9.01 -0.92 -5.65
CA ASN A 112 -10.43 -0.59 -5.60
C ASN A 112 -11.07 -0.91 -6.95
N LYS A 113 -12.14 -1.71 -6.96
CA LYS A 113 -12.81 -2.16 -8.19
C LYS A 113 -13.71 -1.09 -8.81
N ALA A 114 -14.19 -0.14 -8.00
CA ALA A 114 -15.10 0.91 -8.45
C ALA A 114 -14.39 2.05 -9.20
N THR A 115 -13.06 2.16 -9.10
CA THR A 115 -12.30 3.26 -9.70
C THR A 115 -12.28 3.16 -11.22
N SER A 116 -12.65 4.26 -11.89
CA SER A 116 -12.58 4.40 -13.35
C SER A 116 -11.13 4.42 -13.85
N ILE A 117 -10.88 4.04 -15.11
CA ILE A 117 -9.50 4.02 -15.64
C ILE A 117 -8.82 5.40 -15.61
N ARG A 118 -9.60 6.47 -15.84
CA ARG A 118 -9.12 7.86 -15.79
C ARG A 118 -8.66 8.21 -14.39
N ASP A 119 -9.46 7.89 -13.38
CA ASP A 119 -9.14 8.21 -11.99
C ASP A 119 -7.96 7.37 -11.49
N ARG A 120 -7.84 6.11 -11.93
CA ARG A 120 -6.65 5.28 -11.63
C ARG A 120 -5.38 5.94 -12.12
N LEU A 121 -5.39 6.42 -13.36
CA LEU A 121 -4.23 7.11 -13.94
C LEU A 121 -3.92 8.39 -13.18
N TYR A 122 -4.95 9.17 -12.82
CA TYR A 122 -4.80 10.37 -12.01
C TYR A 122 -4.15 10.07 -10.65
N PHE A 123 -4.67 9.10 -9.90
CA PHE A 123 -4.14 8.72 -8.59
C PHE A 123 -2.70 8.19 -8.70
N ALA A 124 -2.43 7.28 -9.64
CA ALA A 124 -1.10 6.70 -9.86
C ALA A 124 -0.05 7.77 -10.12
N TRP A 125 -0.33 8.71 -11.03
CA TRP A 125 0.60 9.79 -11.35
C TRP A 125 0.70 10.82 -10.23
N THR A 126 -0.40 11.12 -9.53
CA THR A 126 -0.37 12.01 -8.36
C THR A 126 0.64 11.52 -7.32
N ILE A 127 0.65 10.21 -7.02
CA ILE A 127 1.63 9.63 -6.10
C ILE A 127 3.06 9.80 -6.64
N VAL A 128 3.30 9.50 -7.93
CA VAL A 128 4.63 9.69 -8.56
C VAL A 128 5.11 11.13 -8.42
N PHE A 129 4.25 12.11 -8.73
CA PHE A 129 4.59 13.53 -8.64
C PHE A 129 4.91 13.94 -7.20
N VAL A 130 4.06 13.57 -6.24
CA VAL A 130 4.29 13.89 -4.82
C VAL A 130 5.58 13.25 -4.32
N CYS A 131 5.83 11.98 -4.62
CA CYS A 131 7.07 11.29 -4.22
C CYS A 131 8.32 11.93 -4.83
N ARG A 132 8.26 12.38 -6.10
CA ARG A 132 9.38 13.09 -6.74
C ARG A 132 9.65 14.45 -6.11
N LEU A 133 8.61 15.23 -5.83
CA LEU A 133 8.72 16.51 -5.16
C LEU A 133 9.28 16.34 -3.74
N TRP A 134 8.77 15.36 -3.00
CA TRP A 134 9.25 15.02 -1.66
C TRP A 134 10.74 14.65 -1.68
N LYS A 135 11.16 13.77 -2.59
CA LYS A 135 12.56 13.38 -2.74
C LYS A 135 13.46 14.55 -3.17
N ALA A 136 12.98 15.41 -4.06
CA ALA A 136 13.71 16.61 -4.48
C ALA A 136 13.89 17.58 -3.31
N TRP A 137 12.85 17.81 -2.53
CA TRP A 137 12.90 18.63 -1.33
C TRP A 137 13.89 18.08 -0.29
N LEU A 138 13.87 16.78 0.01
CA LEU A 138 14.83 16.15 0.92
C LEU A 138 16.29 16.31 0.45
N ASN A 139 16.53 16.28 -0.86
CA ASN A 139 17.87 16.50 -1.41
C ASN A 139 18.35 17.96 -1.27
N LEU A 140 17.43 18.92 -1.22
CA LEU A 140 17.73 20.32 -0.99
C LEU A 140 17.97 20.60 0.50
N GLU A 141 17.06 20.13 1.36
CA GLU A 141 17.10 20.35 2.81
C GLU A 141 18.32 19.69 3.46
N PHE A 142 18.60 18.43 3.09
CA PHE A 142 19.66 17.61 3.66
C PHE A 142 20.84 17.45 2.69
N LYS A 143 21.18 18.53 1.97
CA LYS A 143 22.25 18.53 0.95
C LYS A 143 23.62 18.13 1.51
N SER A 144 23.90 18.50 2.76
CA SER A 144 25.14 18.17 3.48
C SER A 144 25.16 16.74 4.06
N SER A 145 24.01 16.07 4.14
CA SER A 145 23.90 14.72 4.69
C SER A 145 24.29 13.64 3.68
N THR A 146 24.65 12.46 4.16
CA THR A 146 24.88 11.29 3.29
C THR A 146 23.57 10.80 2.68
N GLN A 147 23.64 10.16 1.51
CA GLN A 147 22.44 9.57 0.88
C GLN A 147 21.74 8.56 1.82
N LYS A 148 22.52 7.77 2.56
CA LYS A 148 21.98 6.79 3.53
C LYS A 148 21.17 7.47 4.63
N SER A 149 21.61 8.64 5.11
CA SER A 149 20.86 9.42 6.09
C SER A 149 19.58 10.00 5.49
N ARG A 150 19.63 10.49 4.25
CA ARG A 150 18.44 11.00 3.54
C ARG A 150 17.38 9.93 3.30
N ASP A 151 17.81 8.71 2.97
CA ASP A 151 16.92 7.57 2.72
C ASP A 151 16.07 7.21 3.97
N ASN A 152 16.47 7.62 5.19
CA ASN A 152 15.68 7.39 6.41
C ASN A 152 14.47 8.33 6.53
N TYR A 153 14.44 9.43 5.78
CA TYR A 153 13.36 10.43 5.83
C TYR A 153 12.32 10.25 4.71
N PHE A 154 12.51 9.24 3.86
CA PHE A 154 11.68 8.98 2.69
C PHE A 154 11.12 7.56 2.72
N ILE A 155 10.10 7.30 1.90
CA ILE A 155 9.65 5.93 1.66
C ILE A 155 10.79 5.07 1.11
N THR A 156 10.68 3.77 1.33
CA THR A 156 11.72 2.83 0.94
C THR A 156 11.95 2.85 -0.57
N LYS A 157 13.19 2.64 -1.01
CA LYS A 157 13.51 2.57 -2.45
C LYS A 157 12.64 1.55 -3.20
N PRO A 158 12.39 0.33 -2.67
CA PRO A 158 11.47 -0.60 -3.33
C PRO A 158 10.05 -0.06 -3.47
N ALA A 159 9.50 0.58 -2.42
CA ALA A 159 8.15 1.16 -2.49
C ALA A 159 8.10 2.31 -3.51
N TYR A 160 9.10 3.19 -3.52
CA TYR A 160 9.22 4.30 -4.47
C TYR A 160 9.27 3.82 -5.93
N TYR A 161 10.15 2.85 -6.23
CA TYR A 161 10.25 2.32 -7.59
C TYR A 161 9.01 1.52 -7.99
N SER A 162 8.37 0.80 -7.06
CA SER A 162 7.09 0.12 -7.31
C SER A 162 6.03 1.10 -7.80
N VAL A 163 5.87 2.24 -7.10
CA VAL A 163 4.93 3.29 -7.51
C VAL A 163 5.22 3.77 -8.93
N GLU A 164 6.48 4.11 -9.24
CA GLU A 164 6.85 4.59 -10.58
C GLU A 164 6.59 3.54 -11.67
N ILE A 165 7.05 2.31 -11.46
CA ILE A 165 6.89 1.22 -12.42
C ILE A 165 5.40 0.95 -12.68
N ASN A 166 4.57 0.89 -11.64
CA ASN A 166 3.15 0.59 -11.80
C ASN A 166 2.38 1.74 -12.48
N ALA A 167 2.73 3.00 -12.23
CA ALA A 167 2.16 4.13 -12.94
C ALA A 167 2.51 4.11 -14.44
N HIS A 168 3.77 3.80 -14.76
CA HIS A 168 4.22 3.66 -16.16
C HIS A 168 3.57 2.47 -16.87
N ILE A 169 3.45 1.32 -16.21
CA ILE A 169 2.77 0.15 -16.76
C ILE A 169 1.29 0.46 -17.03
N LEU A 170 0.60 1.13 -16.10
CA LEU A 170 -0.79 1.52 -16.28
C LEU A 170 -0.96 2.43 -17.51
N LEU A 171 -0.13 3.47 -17.64
CA LEU A 171 -0.16 4.34 -18.81
C LEU A 171 0.10 3.55 -20.10
N TYR A 172 1.10 2.67 -20.08
CA TYR A 172 1.44 1.86 -21.25
C TYR A 172 0.31 0.92 -21.68
N LEU A 173 -0.37 0.27 -20.72
CA LEU A 173 -1.55 -0.56 -21.00
C LEU A 173 -2.68 0.28 -21.63
N ILE A 174 -2.92 1.49 -21.13
CA ILE A 174 -3.93 2.40 -21.69
C ILE A 174 -3.57 2.76 -23.13
N LEU A 175 -2.31 3.07 -23.42
CA LEU A 175 -1.85 3.39 -24.78
C LEU A 175 -2.01 2.19 -25.72
N LEU A 176 -1.63 0.99 -25.30
CA LEU A 176 -1.79 -0.22 -26.10
C LEU A 176 -3.26 -0.54 -26.42
N VAL A 177 -4.18 -0.30 -25.47
CA VAL A 177 -5.61 -0.45 -25.72
C VAL A 177 -6.14 0.65 -26.65
N HIS A 178 -5.67 1.88 -26.48
CA HIS A 178 -6.06 2.99 -27.33
C HIS A 178 -5.61 2.79 -28.80
N GLU A 179 -4.42 2.23 -28.99
CA GLU A 179 -3.87 1.86 -30.31
C GLU A 179 -4.52 0.59 -30.92
N GLY A 180 -5.39 -0.10 -30.18
CA GLY A 180 -6.01 -1.35 -30.62
C GLY A 180 -5.09 -2.57 -30.56
N SER A 181 -3.89 -2.45 -29.97
CA SER A 181 -2.95 -3.56 -29.76
C SER A 181 -3.38 -4.51 -28.64
N LEU A 182 -4.23 -4.04 -27.71
CA LEU A 182 -4.82 -4.85 -26.64
C LEU A 182 -6.34 -4.65 -26.56
N PRO A 183 -7.09 -5.69 -26.15
CA PRO A 183 -8.52 -5.56 -25.89
C PRO A 183 -8.78 -4.73 -24.63
N SER A 184 -9.94 -4.06 -24.57
CA SER A 184 -10.32 -3.16 -23.47
C SER A 184 -10.34 -3.83 -22.09
N GLU A 185 -10.59 -5.13 -22.07
CA GLU A 185 -10.58 -6.04 -20.93
C GLU A 185 -9.20 -6.13 -20.27
N SER A 186 -8.13 -5.75 -20.99
CA SER A 186 -6.78 -5.66 -20.45
C SER A 186 -6.64 -4.56 -19.38
N LEU A 187 -7.61 -3.63 -19.29
CA LEU A 187 -7.66 -2.55 -18.30
C LEU A 187 -8.41 -2.94 -17.02
N GLN A 188 -8.62 -4.23 -16.78
CA GLN A 188 -9.14 -4.77 -15.51
C GLN A 188 -8.07 -4.72 -14.41
N ILE A 189 -7.58 -3.51 -14.08
CA ILE A 189 -6.45 -3.25 -13.17
C ILE A 189 -6.53 -3.98 -11.82
N PRO A 190 -7.70 -4.08 -11.15
CA PRO A 190 -7.80 -4.81 -9.88
C PRO A 190 -7.35 -6.29 -9.96
N LEU A 191 -7.44 -6.92 -11.14
CA LEU A 191 -7.03 -8.31 -11.34
C LEU A 191 -5.51 -8.50 -11.34
N PHE A 192 -4.74 -7.42 -11.46
CA PHE A 192 -3.29 -7.44 -11.40
C PHE A 192 -2.77 -7.48 -9.95
N SER A 193 -3.65 -7.31 -8.96
CA SER A 193 -3.31 -7.45 -7.54
C SER A 193 -3.28 -8.92 -7.08
N ASN A 194 -2.50 -9.24 -6.05
CA ASN A 194 -2.46 -10.58 -5.46
C ASN A 194 -3.58 -10.85 -4.45
N GLN A 195 -4.51 -9.90 -4.22
CA GLN A 195 -5.55 -10.06 -3.20
C GLN A 195 -6.40 -11.32 -3.40
N SER A 196 -6.73 -11.64 -4.66
CA SER A 196 -7.45 -12.88 -5.00
C SER A 196 -6.65 -14.13 -4.66
N ARG A 197 -5.32 -14.11 -4.87
CA ARG A 197 -4.44 -15.24 -4.54
C ARG A 197 -4.34 -15.43 -3.03
N GLU A 198 -4.15 -14.36 -2.27
CA GLU A 198 -4.13 -14.40 -0.80
C GLU A 198 -5.45 -14.91 -0.21
N SER A 199 -6.59 -14.49 -0.79
CA SER A 199 -7.90 -15.00 -0.41
C SER A 199 -8.03 -16.51 -0.66
N ILE A 200 -7.53 -17.00 -1.80
CA ILE A 200 -7.53 -18.44 -2.12
C ILE A 200 -6.62 -19.20 -1.16
N PHE A 201 -5.40 -18.70 -0.87
CA PHE A 201 -4.50 -19.34 0.08
C PHE A 201 -5.09 -19.40 1.49
N ARG A 202 -5.70 -18.30 1.97
CA ARG A 202 -6.41 -18.26 3.26
C ARG A 202 -7.55 -19.29 3.30
N SER A 203 -8.36 -19.35 2.25
CA SER A 203 -9.45 -20.32 2.15
C SER A 203 -8.92 -21.75 2.13
N SER A 204 -7.85 -22.01 1.39
CA SER A 204 -7.22 -23.33 1.31
C SER A 204 -6.65 -23.79 2.65
N ARG A 205 -6.01 -22.89 3.42
CA ARG A 205 -5.54 -23.17 4.80
C ARG A 205 -6.70 -23.44 5.76
N SER A 206 -7.88 -22.85 5.54
CA SER A 206 -9.07 -23.15 6.37
C SER A 206 -9.67 -24.53 6.09
N LEU A 207 -9.33 -25.13 4.95
CA LEU A 207 -9.77 -26.47 4.56
C LEU A 207 -8.81 -27.59 5.00
N THR A 208 -7.65 -27.25 5.57
CA THR A 208 -6.71 -28.23 6.14
C THR A 208 -6.93 -28.37 7.65
N GLY A 209 -6.71 -29.57 8.19
CA GLY A 209 -6.87 -29.84 9.63
C GLY A 209 -5.94 -28.99 10.50
N THR A 210 -6.29 -28.80 11.78
CA THR A 210 -5.58 -27.93 12.75
C THR A 210 -4.08 -28.21 12.93
N GLN A 211 -3.58 -29.35 12.43
CA GLN A 211 -2.18 -29.77 12.52
C GLN A 211 -1.36 -29.50 11.24
N SER A 212 -1.96 -28.94 10.18
CA SER A 212 -1.23 -28.63 8.93
C SER A 212 -1.55 -27.22 8.43
N THR A 213 -0.55 -26.35 8.46
CA THR A 213 -0.56 -25.00 7.87
C THR A 213 -0.01 -24.97 6.44
N MET A 214 0.48 -26.11 5.93
CA MET A 214 1.07 -26.23 4.60
C MET A 214 0.00 -26.59 3.56
N VAL A 215 -0.19 -25.71 2.58
CA VAL A 215 -1.02 -25.98 1.41
C VAL A 215 -0.10 -26.47 0.28
N ASN A 216 0.21 -27.76 0.27
CA ASN A 216 0.98 -28.38 -0.81
C ASN A 216 0.07 -28.64 -2.01
N PHE A 217 -0.12 -27.64 -2.88
CA PHE A 217 -0.67 -27.89 -4.20
C PHE A 217 0.42 -28.42 -5.13
N THR A 218 0.58 -29.74 -5.18
CA THR A 218 1.31 -30.37 -6.28
C THR A 218 0.28 -30.76 -7.35
N VAL A 219 0.32 -30.14 -8.53
CA VAL A 219 -0.45 -30.59 -9.71
C VAL A 219 0.20 -31.85 -10.30
N LYS A 220 0.36 -32.90 -9.49
CA LYS A 220 0.76 -34.23 -9.92
C LYS A 220 -0.36 -35.18 -9.48
N GLY A 221 -1.32 -35.45 -10.37
CA GLY A 221 -2.23 -36.57 -10.15
C GLY A 221 -3.58 -36.54 -10.87
N LYS A 222 -4.13 -35.36 -11.24
CA LYS A 222 -5.52 -35.29 -11.74
C LYS A 222 -5.72 -35.23 -13.25
N PHE A 223 -4.67 -35.31 -14.07
CA PHE A 223 -4.79 -35.31 -15.54
C PHE A 223 -4.24 -36.57 -16.21
N SER A 224 -3.92 -37.63 -15.45
CA SER A 224 -3.36 -38.87 -16.00
C SER A 224 -4.26 -40.10 -15.89
N GLU A 225 -5.50 -39.96 -15.41
CA GLU A 225 -6.50 -41.02 -15.59
C GLU A 225 -7.09 -40.90 -16.98
N LYS A 226 -6.60 -41.76 -17.89
CA LYS A 226 -7.30 -42.05 -19.14
C LYS A 226 -8.70 -42.54 -18.76
N ILE A 227 -9.70 -41.83 -19.27
CA ILE A 227 -11.11 -42.25 -19.23
C ILE A 227 -11.19 -43.58 -20.01
N PRO A 228 -11.79 -44.64 -19.44
CA PRO A 228 -11.99 -45.92 -20.14
C PRO A 228 -12.93 -45.80 -21.35
#